data_AF-A0A7V8XKM1-F1
#
_entry.id   AF-A0A7V8XKM1-F1
#
_cell.length_a   1.000
_cell.length_b   1.000
_cell.length_c   1.000
_cell.angle_alpha   90.00
_cell.angle_beta   90.00
_cell.angle_gamma   90.00
#
_symmetry.space_group_name_H-M   'P 1'
#
loop_
_entity.id
_entity.type
_entity.pdbx_description
1 polymer ?
#
loop_
_entity_poly.entity_id
_entity_poly.type
_entity_poly.pdbx_seq_one_letter_code
_entity_poly.pdbx_strand_id
1 'polypeptide(L)'
;VTPLPLVLGDAPRTATLDYSDLRAGSALHGLDGSSGATAYRQPVLVHTLDQVVEAFGVPAPTLLKLDVDGGEASVLAGARAVLAGAELRSVIVEIESELTDAVLEELGRSGHRLVEEHHERDGVALPGVWYGVFERS
;
A
#
# COMPACT_ATOMS: atom_id res chain seq x y z
N VAL A 1 11.55 14.64 -1.88
CA VAL A 1 10.32 13.86 -1.59
C VAL A 1 9.16 14.82 -1.62
N THR A 2 8.09 14.50 -2.36
CA THR A 2 6.87 15.33 -2.42
C THR A 2 5.73 14.53 -1.78
N PRO A 3 5.24 14.92 -0.59
CA PRO A 3 4.11 14.25 0.02
C PRO A 3 2.80 14.65 -0.66
N LEU A 4 1.95 13.68 -0.97
CA LEU A 4 0.59 13.89 -1.46
C LEU A 4 -0.39 13.36 -0.41
N PRO A 5 -1.28 14.18 0.16
CA PRO A 5 -2.19 13.77 1.23
C PRO A 5 -3.42 13.05 0.65
N LEU A 6 -3.18 11.90 -0.01
CA LEU A 6 -4.21 11.08 -0.63
C LEU A 6 -4.27 9.72 0.07
N VAL A 7 -5.47 9.19 0.23
CA VAL A 7 -5.65 7.77 0.58
C VAL A 7 -5.75 6.98 -0.72
N LEU A 8 -4.97 5.91 -0.82
CA LEU A 8 -5.04 4.99 -1.94
C LEU A 8 -5.91 3.79 -1.58
N GLY A 9 -6.71 3.31 -2.53
CA GLY A 9 -7.56 2.14 -2.37
C GLY A 9 -8.04 1.60 -3.71
N ASP A 10 -8.98 0.66 -3.65
CA ASP A 10 -9.50 -0.10 -4.79
C ASP A 10 -10.48 0.69 -5.67
N ALA A 11 -11.20 1.65 -5.09
CA ALA A 11 -12.17 2.46 -5.80
C ALA A 11 -12.27 3.90 -5.24
N PRO A 12 -12.67 4.88 -6.07
CA PRO A 12 -12.87 6.25 -5.62
C PRO A 12 -14.08 6.34 -4.72
N ARG A 13 -13.91 6.88 -3.52
CA ARG A 13 -14.99 7.06 -2.55
C ARG A 13 -14.63 8.10 -1.50
N THR A 14 -15.63 8.55 -0.76
CA THR A 14 -15.39 9.20 0.53
C THR A 14 -15.13 8.14 1.59
N ALA A 15 -14.21 8.42 2.50
CA ALA A 15 -13.95 7.59 3.67
C ALA A 15 -13.65 8.47 4.89
N THR A 16 -13.54 7.85 6.05
CA THR A 16 -13.03 8.49 7.26
C THR A 16 -11.69 7.91 7.63
N LEU A 17 -10.65 8.75 7.71
CA LEU A 17 -9.36 8.38 8.27
C LEU A 17 -9.41 8.56 9.79
N ASP A 18 -9.23 7.47 10.52
CA ASP A 18 -9.24 7.43 11.97
C ASP A 18 -7.80 7.50 12.50
N TYR A 19 -7.38 8.71 12.91
CA TYR A 19 -6.08 8.94 13.54
C TYR A 19 -6.05 8.31 14.92
N SER A 20 -5.13 7.37 15.12
CA SER A 20 -4.83 6.78 16.44
C SER A 20 -4.15 7.77 17.39
N ASP A 21 -3.40 8.73 16.84
CA ASP A 21 -2.66 9.76 17.55
C ASP A 21 -2.47 10.99 16.64
N LEU A 22 -2.31 12.18 17.23
CA LEU A 22 -2.09 13.45 16.53
C LEU A 22 -0.61 13.88 16.53
N ARG A 23 0.26 13.13 17.19
CA ARG A 23 1.71 13.35 17.15
C ARG A 23 2.24 13.12 15.74
N ALA A 24 3.07 14.05 15.27
CA ALA A 24 3.76 13.90 13.99
C ALA A 24 4.61 12.63 13.98
N GLY A 25 4.47 11.84 12.91
CA GLY A 25 5.17 10.56 12.76
C GLY A 25 4.51 9.38 13.48
N SER A 26 3.28 9.52 13.99
CA SER A 26 2.51 8.36 14.45
C SER A 26 2.09 7.45 13.28
N ALA A 27 1.80 6.19 13.61
CA ALA A 27 1.39 5.14 12.68
C ALA A 27 0.11 4.43 13.20
N LEU A 28 -0.27 3.32 12.57
CA LEU A 28 -1.44 2.49 12.94
C LEU A 28 -2.75 3.29 12.88
N HIS A 29 -2.93 4.03 11.80
CA HIS A 29 -4.17 4.76 11.52
C HIS A 29 -5.16 3.84 10.82
N GLY A 30 -6.45 4.04 11.10
CA GLY A 30 -7.52 3.24 10.52
C GLY A 30 -8.25 3.95 9.41
N LEU A 31 -9.03 3.20 8.65
CA LEU A 31 -9.99 3.71 7.68
C LEU A 31 -11.37 3.14 8.00
N ASP A 32 -12.38 4.01 8.06
CA ASP A 32 -13.79 3.66 8.32
C ASP A 32 -14.03 2.83 9.58
N GLY A 33 -13.31 3.15 10.66
CA GLY A 33 -13.44 2.52 11.96
C GLY A 33 -12.64 1.22 12.11
N SER A 34 -11.67 0.95 11.24
CA SER A 34 -10.81 -0.23 11.34
C SER A 34 -9.76 -0.15 12.46
N SER A 35 -9.52 1.03 13.05
CA SER A 35 -8.60 1.20 14.18
C SER A 35 -9.30 1.19 15.53
N GLY A 36 -8.54 0.91 16.59
CA GLY A 36 -9.01 0.89 17.97
C GLY A 36 -9.34 2.30 18.51
N ALA A 37 -8.51 2.81 19.41
CA ALA A 37 -8.73 4.15 19.98
C ALA A 37 -8.48 5.23 18.92
N THR A 38 -9.50 6.06 18.64
CA THR A 38 -9.42 7.16 17.67
C THR A 38 -9.25 8.49 18.39
N ALA A 39 -8.14 9.19 18.14
CA ALA A 39 -7.89 10.56 18.59
C ALA A 39 -8.62 11.61 17.74
N TYR A 40 -8.75 11.38 16.43
CA TYR A 40 -9.44 12.28 15.51
C TYR A 40 -9.95 11.55 14.26
N ARG A 41 -11.05 12.04 13.70
CA ARG A 41 -11.67 11.53 12.47
C ARG A 41 -11.62 12.58 11.38
N GLN A 42 -10.94 12.26 10.28
CA GLN A 42 -10.82 13.14 9.13
C GLN A 42 -11.57 12.56 7.94
N PRO A 43 -12.59 13.27 7.40
CA PRO A 43 -13.15 12.94 6.10
C PRO A 43 -12.06 13.05 5.01
N VAL A 44 -11.93 12.02 4.19
CA VAL A 44 -10.91 11.92 3.13
C VAL A 44 -11.54 11.43 1.83
N LEU A 45 -10.85 11.74 0.73
CA LEU A 45 -11.11 11.12 -0.57
C LEU A 45 -10.11 9.98 -0.77
N VAL A 46 -10.65 8.81 -1.10
CA VAL A 46 -9.89 7.67 -1.57
C VAL A 46 -9.78 7.77 -3.09
N HIS A 47 -8.58 7.55 -3.60
CA HIS A 47 -8.29 7.45 -5.03
C HIS A 47 -7.64 6.10 -5.34
N THR A 48 -7.74 5.66 -6.58
CA THR A 48 -6.91 4.55 -7.06
C THR A 48 -5.53 5.08 -7.46
N LEU A 49 -4.47 4.28 -7.36
CA LEU A 49 -3.14 4.72 -7.81
C LEU A 49 -3.14 5.02 -9.32
N ASP A 50 -3.90 4.24 -10.09
CA ASP A 50 -4.09 4.47 -11.52
C ASP A 50 -4.62 5.88 -11.80
N GLN A 51 -5.64 6.33 -11.06
CA GLN A 51 -6.18 7.68 -11.19
C GLN A 51 -5.18 8.76 -10.77
N VAL A 52 -4.38 8.51 -9.73
CA VAL A 52 -3.38 9.47 -9.29
C VAL A 52 -2.34 9.72 -10.38
N VAL A 53 -1.93 8.68 -11.09
CA VAL A 53 -1.02 8.79 -12.24
C VAL A 53 -1.70 9.49 -13.41
N GLU A 54 -2.89 9.03 -13.82
CA GLU A 54 -3.59 9.52 -15.01
C GLU A 54 -4.14 10.95 -14.84
N ALA A 55 -4.85 11.22 -13.75
CA ALA A 55 -5.61 12.45 -13.57
C ALA A 55 -4.81 13.58 -12.91
N PHE A 56 -3.85 13.25 -12.03
CA PHE A 56 -3.04 14.25 -11.33
C PHE A 56 -1.64 14.41 -11.91
N GLY A 57 -1.30 13.65 -12.96
CA GLY A 57 -0.01 13.74 -13.65
C GLY A 57 1.18 13.32 -12.78
N VAL A 58 0.94 12.47 -11.77
CA VAL A 58 2.02 11.87 -10.99
C VAL A 58 2.79 10.93 -11.93
N PRO A 59 4.13 11.04 -12.02
CA PRO A 59 4.92 10.17 -12.90
C PRO A 59 4.70 8.69 -12.57
N ALA A 60 4.57 7.86 -13.61
CA ALA A 60 4.53 6.41 -13.43
C ALA A 60 5.79 5.95 -12.69
N PRO A 61 5.66 5.21 -11.57
CA PRO A 61 6.81 4.81 -10.76
C PRO A 61 7.62 3.73 -11.47
N THR A 62 8.95 3.76 -11.26
CA THR A 62 9.81 2.62 -11.63
C THR A 62 10.04 1.63 -10.49
N LEU A 63 9.71 2.04 -9.27
CA LEU A 63 9.77 1.25 -8.03
C LEU A 63 8.58 1.70 -7.16
N LEU A 64 7.81 0.75 -6.63
CA LEU A 64 6.71 0.99 -5.69
C LEU A 64 7.05 0.39 -4.33
N LYS A 65 7.00 1.18 -3.26
CA LYS A 65 7.02 0.66 -1.87
C LYS A 65 5.62 0.78 -1.30
N LEU A 66 5.07 -0.32 -0.80
CA LEU A 66 3.77 -0.41 -0.16
C LEU A 66 3.96 -0.89 1.28
N ASP A 67 3.50 -0.10 2.23
CA ASP A 67 3.66 -0.32 3.66
C ASP A 67 2.49 0.41 4.30
N VAL A 68 1.37 -0.31 4.32
CA VAL A 68 0.06 0.16 4.73
C VAL A 68 -0.49 -0.91 5.66
N ASP A 69 -0.91 -0.50 6.85
CA ASP A 69 -1.37 -1.40 7.90
C ASP A 69 -2.71 -2.08 7.49
N GLY A 70 -2.65 -3.19 6.75
CA GLY A 70 -3.82 -4.00 6.33
C GLY A 70 -4.54 -3.53 5.07
N GLY A 71 -4.04 -2.48 4.41
CA GLY A 71 -4.62 -1.89 3.19
C GLY A 71 -4.09 -2.46 1.87
N GLU A 72 -3.17 -3.42 1.92
CA GLU A 72 -2.28 -3.81 0.81
C GLU A 72 -3.09 -4.30 -0.39
N ALA A 73 -4.00 -5.25 -0.17
CA ALA A 73 -4.83 -5.82 -1.23
C ALA A 73 -5.72 -4.76 -1.89
N SER A 74 -6.25 -3.80 -1.13
CA SER A 74 -7.09 -2.71 -1.66
C SER A 74 -6.26 -1.76 -2.53
N VAL A 75 -5.08 -1.35 -2.06
CA VAL A 75 -4.19 -0.46 -2.82
C VAL A 75 -3.72 -1.14 -4.12
N LEU A 76 -3.33 -2.41 -4.07
CA LEU A 76 -2.91 -3.16 -5.26
C LEU A 76 -4.05 -3.31 -6.28
N ALA A 77 -5.28 -3.57 -5.82
CA ALA A 77 -6.46 -3.66 -6.69
C ALA A 77 -6.76 -2.34 -7.43
N GLY A 78 -6.41 -1.19 -6.83
CA GLY A 78 -6.49 0.15 -7.44
C GLY A 78 -5.25 0.58 -8.22
N ALA A 79 -4.26 -0.29 -8.37
CA ALA A 79 -2.99 0.03 -9.03
C ALA A 79 -2.76 -0.81 -10.30
N ARG A 80 -3.78 -1.47 -10.85
CA ARG A 80 -3.61 -2.49 -11.90
C ARG A 80 -2.94 -1.96 -13.17
N ALA A 81 -3.30 -0.78 -13.64
CA ALA A 81 -2.68 -0.20 -14.83
C ALA A 81 -1.22 0.18 -14.57
N VAL A 82 -0.93 0.74 -13.40
CA VAL A 82 0.44 1.06 -12.95
C VAL A 82 1.29 -0.20 -12.80
N LEU A 83 0.73 -1.24 -12.18
CA LEU A 83 1.40 -2.53 -12.00
C LEU A 83 1.68 -3.21 -13.35
N ALA A 84 0.74 -3.19 -14.30
CA ALA A 84 0.97 -3.73 -15.64
C ALA A 84 1.92 -2.88 -16.51
N GLY A 85 2.18 -1.62 -16.13
CA GLY A 85 2.96 -0.69 -16.92
C GLY A 85 4.45 -1.01 -16.94
N ALA A 86 5.06 -1.07 -18.13
CA ALA A 86 6.45 -1.48 -18.37
C ALA A 86 7.51 -0.67 -17.59
N GLU A 87 7.18 0.53 -17.11
CA GLU A 87 8.07 1.38 -16.30
C GLU A 87 8.33 0.80 -14.90
N LEU A 88 7.34 0.12 -14.28
CA LEU A 88 7.44 -0.36 -12.89
C LEU A 88 8.32 -1.61 -12.73
N ARG A 89 9.62 -1.45 -12.54
CA ARG A 89 10.56 -2.58 -12.54
C ARG A 89 10.49 -3.44 -11.27
N SER A 90 10.13 -2.84 -10.14
CA SER A 90 10.10 -3.55 -8.86
C SER A 90 9.05 -3.03 -7.89
N VAL A 91 8.63 -3.91 -6.99
CA VAL A 91 7.67 -3.62 -5.92
C VAL A 91 8.24 -4.17 -4.60
N ILE A 92 8.16 -3.38 -3.54
CA ILE A 92 8.47 -3.80 -2.16
C ILE A 92 7.19 -3.67 -1.36
N VAL A 93 6.75 -4.73 -0.71
CA VAL A 93 5.51 -4.72 0.10
C VAL A 93 5.83 -5.23 1.49
N GLU A 94 5.47 -4.49 2.54
CA GLU A 94 5.24 -5.07 3.87
C GLU A 94 3.87 -5.76 3.82
N ILE A 95 3.84 -7.07 3.99
CA ILE A 95 2.69 -7.92 3.75
C ILE A 95 2.20 -8.45 5.10
N GLU A 96 0.98 -8.08 5.48
CA GLU A 96 0.27 -8.81 6.52
C GLU A 96 0.11 -10.29 6.14
N SER A 97 0.47 -11.18 7.07
CA SER A 97 0.54 -12.62 6.81
C SER A 97 -0.78 -13.18 6.29
N GLU A 98 -1.91 -12.63 6.73
CA GLU A 98 -3.26 -12.99 6.30
C GLU A 98 -3.58 -12.56 4.85
N LEU A 99 -2.86 -11.58 4.31
CA LEU A 99 -3.01 -11.05 2.96
C LEU A 99 -2.03 -11.63 1.95
N THR A 100 -1.14 -12.53 2.38
CA THR A 100 -0.07 -13.12 1.55
C THR A 100 -0.58 -13.61 0.19
N ASP A 101 -1.59 -14.48 0.17
CA ASP A 101 -2.08 -15.08 -1.08
C ASP A 101 -2.65 -14.02 -2.04
N ALA A 102 -3.40 -13.04 -1.52
CA ALA A 102 -3.99 -11.98 -2.32
C ALA A 102 -2.93 -11.05 -2.94
N VAL A 103 -1.89 -10.70 -2.17
CA VAL A 103 -0.77 -9.88 -2.65
C VAL A 103 0.03 -10.65 -3.71
N LEU A 104 0.37 -11.91 -3.46
CA LEU A 104 1.11 -12.74 -4.40
C LEU A 104 0.32 -12.95 -5.71
N GLU A 105 -0.99 -13.16 -5.63
CA GLU A 105 -1.83 -13.31 -6.81
C GLU A 105 -1.85 -12.03 -7.66
N GLU A 106 -2.13 -10.86 -7.08
CA GLU A 106 -2.25 -9.61 -7.83
C GLU A 106 -0.90 -9.18 -8.43
N LEU A 107 0.20 -9.33 -7.69
CA LEU A 107 1.55 -9.04 -8.21
C LEU A 107 1.99 -10.04 -9.28
N GLY A 108 1.68 -11.33 -9.11
CA GLY A 108 1.92 -12.35 -10.13
C GLY A 108 1.17 -12.07 -11.42
N ARG A 109 -0.12 -11.71 -11.33
CA ARG A 109 -0.97 -11.37 -12.48
C ARG A 109 -0.50 -10.13 -13.23
N SER A 110 0.16 -9.21 -12.55
CA SER A 110 0.74 -8.00 -13.15
C SER A 110 2.18 -8.19 -13.69
N GLY A 111 2.71 -9.41 -13.63
CA GLY A 111 4.02 -9.75 -14.21
C GLY A 111 5.20 -9.53 -13.26
N HIS A 112 4.95 -9.45 -11.95
CA HIS A 112 6.01 -9.37 -10.94
C HIS A 112 6.16 -10.69 -10.22
N ARG A 113 7.41 -11.13 -10.06
CA ARG A 113 7.76 -12.36 -9.34
C ARG A 113 8.47 -11.98 -8.05
N LEU A 114 8.13 -12.67 -6.96
CA LEU A 114 8.84 -12.59 -5.69
C LEU A 114 10.30 -13.06 -5.87
N VAL A 115 11.25 -12.23 -5.47
CA VAL A 115 12.69 -12.52 -5.55
C VAL A 115 13.35 -12.60 -4.17
N GLU A 116 12.82 -11.89 -3.17
CA GLU A 116 13.33 -11.94 -1.79
C GLU A 116 12.17 -11.86 -0.79
N GLU A 117 12.37 -12.50 0.37
CA GLU A 117 11.51 -12.42 1.53
C GLU A 117 12.35 -12.04 2.75
N HIS A 118 11.85 -11.11 3.56
CA HIS A 118 12.49 -10.69 4.80
C HIS A 118 11.49 -10.77 5.95
N HIS A 119 11.75 -11.70 6.88
CA HIS A 119 10.90 -11.98 8.06
C HIS A 119 11.45 -11.35 9.35
N GLU A 120 12.53 -10.59 9.25
CA GLU A 120 13.19 -9.93 10.37
C GLU A 120 13.64 -8.51 10.00
N ARG A 121 13.71 -7.65 11.01
CA ARG A 121 14.27 -6.30 10.92
C ARG A 121 15.26 -6.10 12.06
N ASP A 122 16.50 -5.78 11.73
CA ASP A 122 17.60 -5.59 12.69
C ASP A 122 17.80 -6.79 13.65
N GLY A 123 17.62 -8.02 13.13
CA GLY A 123 17.74 -9.26 13.89
C GLY A 123 16.54 -9.55 14.81
N VAL A 124 15.46 -8.79 14.68
CA VAL A 124 14.20 -9.00 15.41
C VAL A 124 13.14 -9.51 14.44
N ALA A 125 12.52 -10.65 14.77
CA ALA A 125 11.43 -11.20 13.98
C ALA A 125 10.27 -10.20 13.84
N LEU A 126 9.62 -10.20 12.68
CA LEU A 126 8.43 -9.42 12.39
C LEU A 126 7.18 -10.30 12.59
N PRO A 127 6.50 -10.26 13.75
CA PRO A 127 5.34 -11.09 13.99
C PRO A 127 4.15 -10.59 13.17
N GLY A 128 3.58 -11.45 12.34
CA GLY A 128 2.36 -11.17 11.59
C GLY A 128 2.56 -10.40 10.29
N VAL A 129 3.77 -9.89 10.01
CA VAL A 129 4.11 -9.20 8.75
C VAL A 129 5.46 -9.65 8.23
N TRP A 130 5.69 -9.54 6.93
CA TRP A 130 7.00 -9.77 6.30
C TRP A 130 7.18 -8.88 5.07
N TYR A 131 8.43 -8.60 4.68
CA TYR A 131 8.69 -7.80 3.47
C TYR A 131 8.97 -8.71 2.26
N GLY A 132 8.19 -8.52 1.20
CA GLY A 132 8.44 -9.13 -0.11
C GLY A 132 9.06 -8.14 -1.08
N VAL A 133 10.13 -8.56 -1.77
CA VAL A 133 10.71 -7.84 -2.91
C VAL A 133 10.31 -8.57 -4.19
N PHE A 134 9.72 -7.84 -5.12
CA PHE A 134 9.22 -8.35 -6.38
C PHE A 134 9.89 -7.62 -7.55
N GLU A 135 10.23 -8.37 -8.59
CA GLU A 135 10.81 -7.84 -9.82
C GLU A 135 9.96 -8.23 -11.04
N ARG A 136 9.91 -7.36 -12.04
CA ARG A 136 9.23 -7.65 -13.30
C ARG A 136 9.90 -8.84 -14.00
N SER A 137 9.07 -9.78 -14.46
CA SER A 137 9.48 -10.94 -15.27
C SER A 137 9.64 -10.64 -16.74
#